data_AF-A0A1I5JTU5-F1
#
_entry.id   AF-A0A1I5JTU5-F1
#
_cell.length_a   1.000
_cell.length_b   1.000
_cell.length_c   1.000
_cell.angle_alpha   90.00
_cell.angle_beta   90.00
_cell.angle_gamma   90.00
#
_symmetry.space_group_name_H-M   'P 1'
#
loop_
_entity.id
_entity.type
_entity.pdbx_description
1 polymer ?
#
loop_
_entity_poly.entity_id
_entity_poly.type
_entity_poly.pdbx_seq_one_letter_code
_entity_poly.pdbx_strand_id
1 'polypeptide(L)'
;MTTLTPRPTDRTTRPPAPWQPPTQLRELGRTGPVASVYLGTRGGVRDGADRVLARWQAMRRRLRDEGATESLLETLDECVRQAPPSGPTVDGQTVAAFAGADGRGHVEHLSRTVAEQASLGPYPHLSPLLAARHREVPVVVVLTERRGADLLLVEPGAPDLLCQVVGEDLLIRGSAPDELLARAEEQWTSDARAVGEALTWLVDCSRARLVVTGGQAGTTPLLRARLEPRTRSLLVPVRSAPDARSLTARARLMAADAAAVEEAAVVDEVLGGLSDGRACVGVSATLRAVVHGQAEEVLIAPDAADHHRVRRLVLDRPAALGGRRRAAPPVERSVRLSDVLVHAAGATSAVVRTVRDGRRLDGGVGALLRAPVDVSRPPRRRVLS
;
A
#
# COMPACT_ATOMS: atom_id res chain seq x y z
N MET A 1 25.02 21.21 -6.14
CA MET A 1 23.70 20.97 -6.75
C MET A 1 23.86 19.86 -7.76
N THR A 2 23.56 18.62 -7.36
CA THR A 2 23.67 17.45 -8.25
C THR A 2 22.29 17.18 -8.82
N THR A 3 22.09 17.55 -10.08
CA THR A 3 20.88 17.29 -10.85
C THR A 3 20.82 15.81 -11.20
N LEU A 4 19.83 15.11 -10.64
CA LEU A 4 19.49 13.73 -11.00
C LEU A 4 18.80 13.76 -12.37
N THR A 5 19.51 13.30 -13.40
CA THR A 5 18.93 13.10 -14.73
C THR A 5 18.11 11.80 -14.73
N PRO A 6 16.83 11.80 -15.15
CA PRO A 6 16.03 10.58 -15.20
C PRO A 6 16.55 9.65 -16.31
N ARG A 7 16.94 8.43 -15.94
CA ARG A 7 17.28 7.34 -16.87
C ARG A 7 15.98 6.83 -17.54
N PRO A 8 16.02 6.37 -18.80
CA PRO A 8 14.89 5.67 -19.40
C PRO A 8 14.58 4.40 -18.59
N THR A 9 13.32 4.20 -18.28
CA THR A 9 12.79 3.11 -17.46
C THR A 9 12.90 1.78 -18.21
N ASP A 10 14.01 1.07 -18.02
CA ASP A 10 14.03 -0.37 -18.25
C ASP A 10 13.00 -1.03 -17.30
N ARG A 11 12.22 -1.99 -17.80
CA ARG A 11 11.17 -2.71 -17.01
C ARG A 11 11.75 -3.36 -15.75
N THR A 12 13.07 -3.54 -15.67
CA THR A 12 13.82 -4.02 -14.50
C THR A 12 13.90 -3.03 -13.33
N THR A 13 13.53 -1.75 -13.52
CA THR A 13 13.57 -0.69 -12.50
C THR A 13 12.21 -0.38 -11.87
N ARG A 14 11.16 -1.10 -12.26
CA ARG A 14 9.80 -0.84 -11.77
C ARG A 14 9.71 -1.20 -10.27
N PRO A 15 9.09 -0.37 -9.44
CA PRO A 15 8.86 -0.72 -8.03
C PRO A 15 8.07 -2.03 -7.96
N PRO A 16 8.31 -2.88 -6.95
CA PRO A 16 7.61 -4.16 -6.85
C PRO A 16 6.10 -3.95 -6.81
N ALA A 17 5.37 -4.97 -7.28
CA ALA A 17 3.92 -4.94 -7.33
C ALA A 17 3.35 -4.42 -6.00
N PRO A 18 2.46 -3.42 -6.04
CA PRO A 18 1.91 -2.84 -4.83
C PRO A 18 1.00 -3.88 -4.16
N TRP A 19 0.84 -3.75 -2.84
CA TRP A 19 -0.05 -4.63 -2.07
C TRP A 19 -1.42 -4.74 -2.74
N GLN A 20 -1.94 -5.97 -2.88
CA GLN A 20 -3.26 -6.19 -3.45
C GLN A 20 -4.21 -6.70 -2.36
N PRO A 21 -5.48 -6.25 -2.36
CA PRO A 21 -6.44 -6.67 -1.36
C PRO A 21 -6.68 -8.18 -1.46
N PRO A 22 -6.81 -8.89 -0.33
CA PRO A 22 -6.96 -10.33 -0.32
C PRO A 22 -8.24 -10.74 -1.06
N THR A 23 -8.23 -11.94 -1.63
CA THR A 23 -9.35 -12.47 -2.42
C THR A 23 -10.66 -12.44 -1.64
N GLN A 24 -10.64 -12.79 -0.35
CA GLN A 24 -11.80 -12.79 0.54
C GLN A 24 -12.54 -11.44 0.54
N LEU A 25 -11.79 -10.35 0.69
CA LEU A 25 -12.34 -9.00 0.74
C LEU A 25 -12.85 -8.55 -0.64
N ARG A 26 -12.23 -9.01 -1.75
CA ARG A 26 -12.74 -8.81 -3.11
C ARG A 26 -14.05 -9.58 -3.38
N GLU A 27 -14.22 -10.72 -2.71
CA GLU A 27 -15.38 -11.61 -2.89
C GLU A 27 -16.64 -11.13 -2.16
N LEU A 28 -16.54 -10.22 -1.18
CA LEU A 28 -17.68 -9.68 -0.44
C LEU A 28 -18.75 -9.06 -1.36
N GLY A 29 -18.34 -8.47 -2.48
CA GLY A 29 -19.27 -7.87 -3.46
C GLY A 29 -19.99 -8.86 -4.37
N ARG A 30 -19.76 -10.19 -4.23
CA ARG A 30 -20.37 -11.20 -5.12
C ARG A 30 -21.79 -11.58 -4.72
N THR A 31 -22.11 -11.51 -3.43
CA THR A 31 -23.32 -12.07 -2.83
C THR A 31 -24.37 -11.00 -2.49
N GLY A 32 -24.03 -9.72 -2.59
CA GLY A 32 -24.95 -8.62 -2.34
C GLY A 32 -24.24 -7.32 -2.03
N PRO A 33 -24.94 -6.33 -1.45
CA PRO A 33 -24.31 -5.10 -1.01
C PRO A 33 -23.29 -5.37 0.11
N VAL A 34 -22.28 -4.50 0.16
CA VAL A 34 -21.20 -4.51 1.15
C VAL A 34 -21.23 -3.18 1.87
N ALA A 35 -21.20 -3.22 3.20
CA ALA A 35 -20.92 -2.04 3.99
C ALA A 35 -19.43 -1.95 4.30
N SER A 36 -18.90 -0.75 4.15
CA SER A 36 -17.49 -0.42 4.40
C SER A 36 -17.43 0.72 5.40
N VAL A 37 -16.57 0.58 6.40
CA VAL A 37 -16.41 1.53 7.50
C VAL A 37 -14.93 1.81 7.71
N TYR A 38 -14.58 3.08 7.83
CA TYR A 38 -13.27 3.54 8.26
C TYR A 38 -13.48 4.38 9.52
N LEU A 39 -12.94 3.92 10.64
CA LEU A 39 -13.13 4.52 11.96
C LEU A 39 -11.76 4.87 12.57
N GLY A 40 -11.57 6.13 12.94
CA GLY A 40 -10.35 6.60 13.59
C GLY A 40 -10.27 6.10 15.03
N THR A 41 -9.20 5.37 15.34
CA THR A 41 -8.93 4.80 16.68
C THR A 41 -7.93 5.62 17.49
N ARG A 42 -7.15 6.49 16.84
CA ARG A 42 -6.22 7.44 17.50
C ARG A 42 -6.36 8.83 16.89
N GLY A 43 -7.05 9.72 17.59
CA GLY A 43 -6.87 11.17 17.51
C GLY A 43 -6.07 11.61 18.75
N GLY A 44 -5.08 12.48 18.57
CA GLY A 44 -4.09 12.83 19.61
C GLY A 44 -4.65 13.06 21.02
N VAL A 45 -3.95 12.55 22.02
CA VAL A 45 -4.02 12.88 23.46
C VAL A 45 -5.40 13.38 23.95
N ARG A 46 -6.48 12.58 23.85
CA ARG A 46 -7.70 12.61 24.72
C ARG A 46 -8.99 11.96 24.18
N ASP A 47 -9.02 11.26 23.05
CA ASP A 47 -10.26 10.55 22.69
C ASP A 47 -10.43 9.27 23.52
N GLY A 48 -11.37 9.29 24.48
CA GLY A 48 -11.77 8.12 25.26
C GLY A 48 -12.57 7.11 24.41
N ALA A 49 -12.60 5.85 24.85
CA ALA A 49 -13.33 4.76 24.19
C ALA A 49 -14.80 5.13 23.86
N ASP A 50 -15.44 5.92 24.73
CA ASP A 50 -16.81 6.40 24.55
C ASP A 50 -16.99 7.28 23.32
N ARG A 51 -15.99 8.09 22.95
CA ARG A 51 -16.06 8.94 21.75
C ARG A 51 -15.97 8.13 20.48
N VAL A 52 -15.05 7.15 20.44
CA VAL A 52 -14.93 6.20 19.32
C VAL A 52 -16.26 5.43 19.18
N LEU A 53 -16.83 4.97 20.29
CA LEU A 53 -18.12 4.28 20.30
C LEU A 53 -19.26 5.18 19.81
N ALA A 54 -19.31 6.45 20.23
CA ALA A 54 -20.32 7.40 19.78
C ALA A 54 -20.24 7.65 18.26
N ARG A 55 -19.02 7.80 17.71
CA ARG A 55 -18.80 7.92 16.26
C ARG A 55 -19.21 6.66 15.52
N TRP A 56 -18.86 5.49 16.05
CA TRP A 56 -19.31 4.21 15.51
C TRP A 56 -20.85 4.12 15.46
N GLN A 57 -21.53 4.43 16.56
CA GLN A 57 -23.00 4.39 16.62
C GLN A 57 -23.66 5.38 15.64
N ALA A 58 -23.05 6.54 15.39
CA ALA A 58 -23.51 7.47 14.37
C ALA A 58 -23.37 6.89 12.95
N MET A 59 -22.23 6.28 12.62
CA MET A 59 -22.02 5.60 11.33
C MET A 59 -22.97 4.42 11.14
N ARG A 60 -23.18 3.61 12.19
CA ARG A 60 -24.11 2.48 12.20
C ARG A 60 -25.55 2.90 11.91
N ARG A 61 -26.03 3.99 12.53
CA ARG A 61 -27.36 4.56 12.23
C ARG A 61 -27.47 5.00 10.79
N ARG A 62 -26.47 5.73 10.28
CA ARG A 62 -26.44 6.16 8.88
C ARG A 62 -26.48 4.99 7.91
N LEU A 63 -25.73 3.92 8.15
CA LEU A 63 -25.76 2.72 7.32
C LEU A 63 -27.14 2.04 7.32
N ARG A 64 -27.82 2.00 8.47
CA ARG A 64 -29.21 1.53 8.55
C ARG A 64 -30.14 2.37 7.69
N ASP A 65 -30.02 3.70 7.78
CA ASP A 65 -30.83 4.63 6.99
C ASP A 65 -30.55 4.52 5.49
N GLU A 66 -29.32 4.15 5.10
CA GLU A 66 -28.92 3.82 3.72
C GLU A 66 -29.44 2.43 3.25
N GLY A 67 -30.08 1.66 4.13
CA GLY A 67 -30.71 0.37 3.84
C GLY A 67 -29.84 -0.86 4.15
N ALA A 68 -28.84 -0.73 5.02
CA ALA A 68 -28.10 -1.89 5.53
C ALA A 68 -29.00 -2.76 6.40
N THR A 69 -28.92 -4.08 6.21
CA THR A 69 -29.67 -5.05 7.03
C THR A 69 -29.06 -5.14 8.43
N GLU A 70 -29.87 -5.51 9.43
CA GLU A 70 -29.37 -5.62 10.80
C GLU A 70 -28.26 -6.67 10.93
N SER A 71 -28.38 -7.81 10.22
CA SER A 71 -27.33 -8.83 10.16
C SER A 71 -25.98 -8.29 9.66
N LEU A 72 -25.99 -7.39 8.67
CA LEU A 72 -24.77 -6.77 8.17
C LEU A 72 -24.18 -5.78 9.19
N LEU A 73 -25.02 -5.06 9.92
CA LEU A 73 -24.60 -4.15 10.99
C LEU A 73 -24.02 -4.93 12.19
N GLU A 74 -24.60 -6.07 12.54
CA GLU A 74 -24.09 -6.99 13.57
C GLU A 74 -22.71 -7.54 13.20
N THR A 75 -22.49 -7.93 11.93
CA THR A 75 -21.16 -8.33 11.44
C THR A 75 -20.14 -7.19 11.59
N LEU A 76 -20.53 -5.95 11.31
CA LEU A 76 -19.65 -4.79 11.54
C LEU A 76 -19.39 -4.53 13.02
N ASP A 77 -20.41 -4.67 13.89
CA ASP A 77 -20.26 -4.55 15.34
C ASP A 77 -19.21 -5.54 15.86
N GLU A 78 -19.22 -6.78 15.34
CA GLU A 78 -18.21 -7.78 15.65
C GLU A 78 -16.82 -7.36 15.16
N CYS A 79 -16.69 -6.94 13.89
CA CYS A 79 -15.41 -6.49 13.32
C CYS A 79 -14.80 -5.33 14.11
N VAL A 80 -15.62 -4.34 14.50
CA VAL A 80 -15.17 -3.18 15.28
C VAL A 80 -14.81 -3.57 16.71
N ARG A 81 -15.49 -4.56 17.32
CA ARG A 81 -15.15 -5.05 18.67
C ARG A 81 -13.89 -5.90 18.69
N GLN A 82 -13.65 -6.66 17.62
CA GLN A 82 -12.43 -7.44 17.41
C GLN A 82 -11.21 -6.56 17.17
N ALA A 83 -11.38 -5.26 16.94
CA ALA A 83 -10.27 -4.31 16.94
C ALA A 83 -9.77 -4.16 18.39
N PRO A 84 -8.60 -4.73 18.77
CA PRO A 84 -8.12 -4.56 20.13
C PRO A 84 -7.95 -3.07 20.43
N PRO A 85 -8.33 -2.60 21.64
CA PRO A 85 -8.00 -1.26 22.08
C PRO A 85 -6.48 -1.17 22.19
N SER A 86 -5.84 -0.57 21.18
CA SER A 86 -4.45 -0.09 21.17
C SER A 86 -3.55 -0.75 22.22
N GLY A 87 -3.21 -2.04 22.03
CA GLY A 87 -2.11 -2.64 22.76
C GLY A 87 -0.81 -1.88 22.43
N PRO A 88 0.21 -1.92 23.29
CA PRO A 88 1.49 -1.20 23.08
C PRO A 88 2.24 -1.60 21.79
N THR A 89 1.77 -2.63 21.09
CA THR A 89 2.40 -3.25 19.92
C THR A 89 1.65 -3.05 18.60
N VAL A 90 0.41 -2.54 18.61
CA VAL A 90 -0.37 -2.30 17.38
C VAL A 90 -0.71 -0.81 17.27
N ASP A 91 0.18 -0.06 16.60
CA ASP A 91 0.01 1.37 16.33
C ASP A 91 -1.02 1.65 15.20
N GLY A 92 -2.21 1.02 15.29
CA GLY A 92 -3.32 1.30 14.39
C GLY A 92 -3.98 2.65 14.68
N GLN A 93 -4.02 3.55 13.69
CA GLN A 93 -4.70 4.84 13.75
C GLN A 93 -6.11 4.81 13.17
N THR A 94 -6.42 3.81 12.33
CA THR A 94 -7.75 3.62 11.74
C THR A 94 -8.07 2.13 11.63
N VAL A 95 -9.31 1.77 11.95
CA VAL A 95 -9.89 0.46 11.68
C VAL A 95 -10.70 0.55 10.40
N ALA A 96 -10.41 -0.34 9.45
CA ALA A 96 -11.22 -0.53 8.25
C ALA A 96 -11.99 -1.84 8.36
N ALA A 97 -13.32 -1.77 8.45
CA ALA A 97 -14.20 -2.92 8.59
C ALA A 97 -15.14 -3.03 7.40
N PHE A 98 -15.34 -4.27 6.93
CA PHE A 98 -16.16 -4.60 5.78
C PHE A 98 -17.12 -5.73 6.15
N ALA A 99 -18.38 -5.63 5.73
CA ALA A 99 -19.37 -6.68 5.92
C ALA A 99 -20.17 -6.91 4.65
N GLY A 100 -20.20 -8.16 4.19
CA GLY A 100 -21.01 -8.61 3.07
C GLY A 100 -22.41 -9.02 3.49
N ALA A 101 -23.35 -9.01 2.54
CA ALA A 101 -24.73 -9.45 2.76
C ALA A 101 -24.86 -10.95 3.11
N ASP A 102 -23.80 -11.75 2.92
CA ASP A 102 -23.71 -13.16 3.30
C ASP A 102 -23.22 -13.38 4.76
N GLY A 103 -23.09 -12.30 5.53
CA GLY A 103 -22.65 -12.34 6.94
C GLY A 103 -21.14 -12.46 7.11
N ARG A 104 -20.35 -12.40 6.02
CA ARG A 104 -18.88 -12.42 6.11
C ARG A 104 -18.36 -11.03 6.45
N GLY A 105 -17.48 -10.98 7.45
CA GLY A 105 -16.77 -9.77 7.88
C GLY A 105 -15.29 -9.82 7.52
N HIS A 106 -14.68 -8.65 7.31
CA HIS A 106 -13.23 -8.48 7.21
C HIS A 106 -12.81 -7.22 7.96
N VAL A 107 -11.71 -7.28 8.71
CA VAL A 107 -11.18 -6.15 9.46
C VAL A 107 -9.69 -5.96 9.17
N GLU A 108 -9.29 -4.70 8.98
CA GLU A 108 -7.91 -4.27 8.75
C GLU A 108 -7.53 -3.14 9.71
N HIS A 109 -6.29 -3.17 10.19
CA HIS A 109 -5.71 -2.11 11.01
C HIS A 109 -4.71 -1.29 10.19
N LEU A 110 -5.00 -0.01 10.03
CA LEU A 110 -4.14 0.93 9.31
C LEU A 110 -3.26 1.68 10.28
N SER A 111 -1.96 1.75 10.00
CA SER A 111 -1.02 2.53 10.83
C SER A 111 -1.17 4.04 10.64
N ARG A 112 -2.02 4.44 9.69
CA ARG A 112 -2.26 5.82 9.27
C ARG A 112 -3.70 6.23 9.48
N THR A 113 -3.91 7.48 9.90
CA THR A 113 -5.23 8.09 9.89
C THR A 113 -5.75 8.19 8.46
N VAL A 114 -6.97 7.70 8.26
CA VAL A 114 -7.75 7.88 7.04
C VAL A 114 -9.02 8.65 7.40
N ALA A 115 -9.60 9.36 6.42
CA ALA A 115 -10.86 10.05 6.63
C ALA A 115 -11.95 9.07 7.10
N GLU A 116 -12.57 9.40 8.22
CA GLU A 116 -13.66 8.62 8.80
C GLU A 116 -14.88 8.63 7.86
N GLN A 117 -15.38 7.45 7.53
CA GLN A 117 -16.53 7.32 6.63
C GLN A 117 -17.20 5.96 6.76
N ALA A 118 -18.47 5.91 6.39
CA ALA A 118 -19.24 4.69 6.22
C ALA A 118 -20.01 4.76 4.90
N SER A 119 -20.08 3.64 4.19
CA SER A 119 -20.78 3.54 2.92
C SER A 119 -21.37 2.16 2.70
N LEU A 120 -22.59 2.12 2.16
CA LEU A 120 -23.19 0.92 1.60
C LEU A 120 -23.11 0.95 0.06
N GLY A 121 -22.55 -0.09 -0.55
CA GLY A 121 -22.40 -0.17 -2.01
C GLY A 121 -22.46 -1.60 -2.52
N PRO A 122 -22.52 -1.83 -3.86
CA PRO A 122 -22.45 -3.18 -4.43
C PRO A 122 -21.06 -3.81 -4.33
N TYR A 123 -20.03 -3.00 -4.11
CA TYR A 123 -18.65 -3.43 -3.92
C TYR A 123 -18.11 -2.84 -2.62
N PRO A 124 -17.13 -3.48 -1.97
CA PRO A 124 -16.43 -2.87 -0.86
C PRO A 124 -15.74 -1.57 -1.31
N HIS A 125 -15.80 -0.54 -0.46
CA HIS A 125 -15.12 0.72 -0.71
C HIS A 125 -13.65 0.62 -0.30
N LEU A 126 -12.78 0.20 -1.23
CA LEU A 126 -11.39 -0.19 -0.94
C LEU A 126 -10.35 0.90 -1.17
N SER A 127 -10.74 1.98 -1.82
CA SER A 127 -9.80 3.04 -2.22
C SER A 127 -9.03 3.66 -1.05
N PRO A 128 -9.64 3.94 0.12
CA PRO A 128 -8.90 4.44 1.27
C PRO A 128 -7.93 3.41 1.86
N LEU A 129 -8.33 2.13 1.93
CA LEU A 129 -7.46 1.02 2.35
C LEU A 129 -6.25 0.87 1.43
N LEU A 130 -6.47 0.88 0.11
CA LEU A 130 -5.40 0.79 -0.89
C LEU A 130 -4.46 1.99 -0.84
N ALA A 131 -5.00 3.20 -0.72
CA ALA A 131 -4.21 4.42 -0.55
C ALA A 131 -3.35 4.39 0.71
N ALA A 132 -3.86 3.84 1.83
CA ALA A 132 -3.06 3.66 3.03
C ALA A 132 -1.94 2.63 2.81
N ARG A 133 -2.28 1.42 2.34
CA ARG A 133 -1.35 0.30 2.17
C ARG A 133 -0.27 0.55 1.11
N HIS A 134 -0.58 1.21 -0.01
CA HIS A 134 0.42 1.48 -1.05
C HIS A 134 1.49 2.49 -0.61
N ARG A 135 1.18 3.33 0.38
CA ARG A 135 2.10 4.34 0.94
C ARG A 135 2.84 3.83 2.17
N GLU A 136 2.47 2.64 2.63
CA GLU A 136 3.08 1.93 3.73
C GLU A 136 4.24 1.10 3.16
N VAL A 137 5.39 1.77 2.97
CA VAL A 137 6.62 1.15 2.46
C VAL A 137 7.40 0.55 3.63
N PRO A 138 7.71 -0.76 3.63
CA PRO A 138 8.59 -1.37 4.63
C PRO A 138 9.98 -0.73 4.56
N VAL A 139 10.53 -0.41 5.73
CA VAL A 139 11.87 0.16 5.85
C VAL A 139 12.70 -0.61 6.85
N VAL A 140 13.99 -0.79 6.53
CA VAL A 140 14.94 -1.34 7.50
C VAL A 140 15.75 -0.20 8.08
N VAL A 141 15.76 -0.11 9.41
CA VAL A 141 16.54 0.84 10.18
C VAL A 141 17.76 0.11 10.72
N VAL A 142 18.95 0.64 10.44
CA VAL A 142 20.22 0.05 10.85
C VAL A 142 20.92 1.02 11.79
N LEU A 143 20.99 0.66 13.07
CA LEU A 143 21.79 1.36 14.05
C LEU A 143 23.13 0.66 14.17
N THR A 144 24.17 1.33 13.68
CA THR A 144 25.53 0.81 13.72
C THR A 144 26.25 1.27 14.97
N GLU A 145 26.87 0.32 15.66
CA GLU A 145 27.74 0.58 16.80
C GLU A 145 29.14 -0.01 16.53
N ARG A 146 30.09 0.24 17.45
CA ARG A 146 31.46 -0.31 17.30
C ARG A 146 31.51 -1.83 17.49
N ARG A 147 30.47 -2.45 18.06
CA ARG A 147 30.42 -3.89 18.41
C ARG A 147 29.43 -4.69 17.56
N GLY A 148 28.85 -4.09 16.53
CA GLY A 148 27.80 -4.73 15.74
C GLY A 148 26.75 -3.74 15.25
N ALA A 149 25.53 -4.22 15.03
CA ALA A 149 24.40 -3.39 14.63
C ALA A 149 23.06 -3.95 15.09
N ASP A 150 22.15 -3.03 15.44
CA ASP A 150 20.73 -3.34 15.59
C ASP A 150 20.03 -3.07 14.26
N LEU A 151 19.36 -4.09 13.74
CA LEU A 151 18.53 -4.04 12.54
C LEU A 151 17.07 -4.06 12.98
N LEU A 152 16.33 -3.01 12.67
CA LEU A 152 14.90 -2.92 12.95
C LEU A 152 14.15 -2.86 11.62
N LEU A 153 13.37 -3.90 11.33
CA LEU A 153 12.43 -3.89 10.23
C LEU A 153 11.13 -3.25 10.72
N VAL A 154 10.81 -2.11 10.10
CA VAL A 154 9.62 -1.33 10.38
C VAL A 154 8.62 -1.62 9.27
N GLU A 155 7.74 -2.58 9.53
CA GLU A 155 6.66 -2.96 8.63
C GLU A 155 5.35 -2.29 9.04
N PRO A 156 4.66 -1.63 8.11
CA PRO A 156 3.42 -0.98 8.47
C PRO A 156 2.31 -2.00 8.80
N GLY A 157 1.67 -1.80 9.95
CA GLY A 157 0.60 -2.69 10.41
C GLY A 157 1.07 -4.01 11.03
N ALA A 158 2.39 -4.26 11.06
CA ALA A 158 3.01 -5.35 11.79
C ALA A 158 3.80 -4.78 12.99
N PRO A 159 4.03 -5.57 14.06
CA PRO A 159 4.97 -5.18 15.09
C PRO A 159 6.38 -5.05 14.49
N ASP A 160 7.13 -4.04 14.92
CA ASP A 160 8.51 -3.84 14.46
C ASP A 160 9.34 -5.10 14.80
N LEU A 161 10.05 -5.65 13.81
CA LEU A 161 10.90 -6.82 13.98
C LEU A 161 12.34 -6.37 14.27
N LEU A 162 12.82 -6.66 15.47
CA LEU A 162 14.19 -6.38 15.88
C LEU A 162 15.08 -7.60 15.65
N CYS A 163 16.18 -7.40 14.93
CA CYS A 163 17.26 -8.35 14.75
C CYS A 163 18.55 -7.69 15.24
N GLN A 164 19.13 -8.23 16.31
CA GLN A 164 20.40 -7.73 16.84
C GLN A 164 21.54 -8.60 16.32
N VAL A 165 22.56 -7.95 15.74
CA VAL A 165 23.80 -8.60 15.35
C VAL A 165 24.88 -8.11 16.31
N VAL A 166 25.21 -8.96 17.28
CA VAL A 166 26.24 -8.71 18.31
C VAL A 166 27.53 -9.39 17.85
N GLY A 167 28.62 -8.64 17.74
CA GLY A 167 29.97 -9.20 17.58
C GLY A 167 30.44 -9.92 18.84
N GLU A 168 31.49 -10.75 18.74
CA GLU A 168 32.06 -11.42 19.92
C GLU A 168 32.70 -10.41 20.91
N ASP A 169 32.53 -10.65 22.22
CA ASP A 169 33.07 -9.78 23.27
C ASP A 169 34.61 -9.80 23.28
N LEU A 170 35.21 -8.64 23.04
CA LEU A 170 36.64 -8.41 23.25
C LEU A 170 36.90 -7.87 24.66
N LEU A 171 37.21 -8.77 25.61
CA LEU A 171 37.88 -8.40 26.86
C LEU A 171 39.36 -8.13 26.59
N ILE A 172 39.74 -6.86 26.38
CA ILE A 172 41.15 -6.48 26.18
C ILE A 172 41.64 -5.65 27.36
N ARG A 173 42.66 -6.14 28.06
CA ARG A 173 43.50 -5.33 28.96
C ARG A 173 44.89 -5.19 28.35
N GLY A 174 45.37 -3.95 28.16
CA GLY A 174 46.80 -3.64 27.98
C GLY A 174 47.39 -3.67 26.56
N SER A 175 46.74 -3.08 25.55
CA SER A 175 47.29 -2.98 24.17
C SER A 175 47.55 -1.53 23.73
N ALA A 176 48.47 -1.33 22.78
CA ALA A 176 48.80 -0.01 22.21
C ALA A 176 47.67 0.53 21.29
N PRO A 177 47.46 1.86 21.19
CA PRO A 177 46.30 2.45 20.52
C PRO A 177 46.10 2.06 19.04
N ASP A 178 47.18 1.98 18.26
CA ASP A 178 47.12 1.69 16.82
C ASP A 178 46.78 0.21 16.53
N GLU A 179 47.29 -0.70 17.37
CA GLU A 179 46.94 -2.13 17.30
C GLU A 179 45.51 -2.41 17.76
N LEU A 180 45.00 -1.59 18.69
CA LEU A 180 43.60 -1.61 19.13
C LEU A 180 42.68 -1.13 18.00
N LEU A 181 43.10 -0.14 17.22
CA LEU A 181 42.35 0.36 16.07
C LEU A 181 42.32 -0.64 14.92
N ALA A 182 43.47 -1.20 14.53
CA ALA A 182 43.55 -2.19 13.45
C ALA A 182 42.74 -3.46 13.78
N ARG A 183 42.81 -3.97 15.02
CA ARG A 183 42.01 -5.13 15.45
C ARG A 183 40.53 -4.80 15.62
N ALA A 184 40.18 -3.57 16.02
CA ALA A 184 38.80 -3.11 15.99
C ALA A 184 38.26 -3.02 14.56
N GLU A 185 39.05 -2.56 13.59
CA GLU A 185 38.67 -2.53 12.16
C GLU A 185 38.51 -3.93 11.56
N GLU A 186 39.34 -4.89 11.96
CA GLU A 186 39.30 -6.28 11.50
C GLU A 186 38.13 -7.06 12.11
N GLN A 187 37.81 -6.84 13.39
CA GLN A 187 36.61 -7.37 14.03
C GLN A 187 35.34 -6.75 13.41
N TRP A 188 35.32 -5.43 13.26
CA TRP A 188 34.21 -4.72 12.62
C TRP A 188 34.03 -5.17 11.17
N THR A 189 35.11 -5.60 10.51
CA THR A 189 35.06 -6.21 9.17
C THR A 189 34.31 -7.54 9.14
N SER A 190 34.48 -8.40 10.14
CA SER A 190 33.73 -9.65 10.29
C SER A 190 32.27 -9.37 10.66
N ASP A 191 32.05 -8.48 11.63
CA ASP A 191 30.72 -8.07 12.09
C ASP A 191 29.93 -7.40 10.95
N ALA A 192 30.57 -6.56 10.14
CA ALA A 192 29.96 -5.90 8.99
C ALA A 192 29.54 -6.87 7.88
N ARG A 193 30.22 -8.01 7.75
CA ARG A 193 29.81 -9.08 6.82
C ARG A 193 28.51 -9.71 7.29
N ALA A 194 28.44 -10.10 8.57
CA ALA A 194 27.24 -10.67 9.17
C ALA A 194 26.05 -9.69 9.16
N VAL A 195 26.30 -8.41 9.49
CA VAL A 195 25.29 -7.33 9.38
C VAL A 195 24.82 -7.17 7.94
N GLY A 196 25.74 -7.25 6.96
CA GLY A 196 25.41 -7.17 5.54
C GLY A 196 24.52 -8.32 5.07
N GLU A 197 24.82 -9.56 5.47
CA GLU A 197 24.02 -10.75 5.16
C GLU A 197 22.62 -10.67 5.79
N ALA A 198 22.55 -10.33 7.08
CA ALA A 198 21.29 -10.14 7.80
C ALA A 198 20.44 -9.02 7.18
N LEU A 199 21.07 -7.91 6.77
CA LEU A 199 20.39 -6.83 6.09
C LEU A 199 19.84 -7.24 4.73
N THR A 200 20.63 -7.95 3.90
CA THR A 200 20.15 -8.46 2.61
C THR A 200 18.98 -9.41 2.81
N TRP A 201 19.06 -10.34 3.78
CA TRP A 201 17.97 -11.24 4.11
C TRP A 201 16.70 -10.49 4.52
N LEU A 202 16.82 -9.48 5.40
CA LEU A 202 15.67 -8.64 5.79
C LEU A 202 15.07 -7.89 4.60
N VAL A 203 15.91 -7.32 3.73
CA VAL A 203 15.45 -6.61 2.53
C VAL A 203 14.73 -7.55 1.57
N ASP A 204 15.22 -8.77 1.36
CA ASP A 204 14.60 -9.73 0.47
C ASP A 204 13.28 -10.30 1.02
N CYS A 205 13.23 -10.61 2.32
CA CYS A 205 12.03 -11.14 2.96
C CYS A 205 10.91 -10.09 3.05
N SER A 206 11.23 -8.85 3.42
CA SER A 206 10.25 -7.77 3.59
C SER A 206 9.97 -6.96 2.31
N ARG A 207 10.81 -7.15 1.27
CA ARG A 207 10.85 -6.27 0.08
C ARG A 207 11.01 -4.79 0.45
N ALA A 208 11.76 -4.51 1.50
CA ALA A 208 12.04 -3.14 1.93
C ALA A 208 12.63 -2.32 0.78
N ARG A 209 12.12 -1.09 0.62
CA ARG A 209 12.53 -0.19 -0.48
C ARG A 209 13.47 0.91 -0.01
N LEU A 210 13.71 0.97 1.29
CA LEU A 210 14.59 1.95 1.90
C LEU A 210 15.30 1.30 3.09
N VAL A 211 16.62 1.47 3.14
CA VAL A 211 17.42 1.13 4.30
C VAL A 211 17.98 2.42 4.87
N VAL A 212 17.59 2.77 6.09
CA VAL A 212 18.08 3.98 6.76
C VAL A 212 19.12 3.57 7.78
N THR A 213 20.32 4.12 7.68
CA THR A 213 21.39 3.83 8.64
C THR A 213 21.77 5.05 9.45
N GLY A 214 21.91 4.85 10.76
CA GLY A 214 22.48 5.82 11.69
C GLY A 214 23.48 5.11 12.61
N GLY A 215 24.13 5.87 13.48
CA GLY A 215 25.08 5.32 14.44
C GLY A 215 26.36 6.13 14.55
N GLN A 216 27.40 5.49 15.10
CA GLN A 216 28.69 6.10 15.37
C GLN A 216 29.38 6.63 14.10
N ALA A 217 30.19 7.69 14.23
CA ALA A 217 30.95 8.20 13.08
C ALA A 217 31.94 7.15 12.56
N GLY A 218 31.94 6.91 11.24
CA GLY A 218 32.89 6.00 10.58
C GLY A 218 32.39 4.57 10.34
N THR A 219 31.30 4.12 10.97
CA THR A 219 30.73 2.78 10.78
C THR A 219 29.97 2.65 9.45
N THR A 220 29.19 3.66 9.05
CA THR A 220 28.38 3.58 7.82
C THR A 220 29.18 3.34 6.53
N PRO A 221 30.33 4.01 6.27
CA PRO A 221 31.14 3.73 5.08
C PRO A 221 31.64 2.28 5.01
N LEU A 222 32.03 1.73 6.17
CA LEU A 222 32.52 0.36 6.28
C LEU A 222 31.38 -0.65 6.01
N LEU A 223 30.17 -0.42 6.54
CA LEU A 223 28.99 -1.24 6.21
C LEU A 223 28.70 -1.19 4.71
N ARG A 224 28.65 0.03 4.15
CA ARG A 224 28.34 0.27 2.74
C ARG A 224 29.28 -0.48 1.79
N ALA A 225 30.55 -0.57 2.13
CA ALA A 225 31.55 -1.28 1.33
C ALA A 225 31.28 -2.80 1.23
N ARG A 226 30.58 -3.39 2.20
CA ARG A 226 30.29 -4.83 2.27
C ARG A 226 28.91 -5.23 1.75
N LEU A 227 28.00 -4.28 1.59
CA LEU A 227 26.68 -4.55 1.01
C LEU A 227 26.78 -4.92 -0.47
N GLU A 228 25.94 -5.85 -0.90
CA GLU A 228 25.72 -6.11 -2.31
C GLU A 228 25.17 -4.87 -3.05
N PRO A 229 25.37 -4.74 -4.37
CA PRO A 229 24.99 -3.54 -5.12
C PRO A 229 23.53 -3.11 -4.95
N ARG A 230 22.61 -4.08 -4.83
CA ARG A 230 21.17 -3.83 -4.65
C ARG A 230 20.88 -3.24 -3.27
N THR A 231 21.28 -3.90 -2.19
CA THR A 231 21.10 -3.37 -0.83
C THR A 231 21.84 -2.04 -0.61
N ARG A 232 23.01 -1.89 -1.25
CA ARG A 232 23.80 -0.64 -1.21
C ARG A 232 23.09 0.55 -1.84
N SER A 233 22.28 0.35 -2.88
CA SER A 233 21.55 1.45 -3.53
C SER A 233 20.35 1.93 -2.68
N LEU A 234 19.84 1.08 -1.79
CA LEU A 234 18.76 1.39 -0.86
C LEU A 234 19.25 2.07 0.43
N LEU A 235 20.56 2.01 0.72
CA LEU A 235 21.15 2.53 1.95
C LEU A 235 21.26 4.06 1.93
N VAL A 236 20.52 4.72 2.82
CA VAL A 236 20.56 6.17 3.03
C VAL A 236 21.12 6.48 4.43
N PRO A 237 22.31 7.12 4.51
CA PRO A 237 22.90 7.51 5.78
C PRO A 237 22.21 8.74 6.38
N VAL A 238 21.84 8.67 7.66
CA VAL A 238 21.26 9.76 8.44
C VAL A 238 22.22 10.16 9.55
N ARG A 239 22.79 11.36 9.44
CA ARG A 239 23.83 11.87 10.34
C ARG A 239 23.32 12.32 11.73
N SER A 240 22.01 12.48 11.92
CA SER A 240 21.45 13.19 13.08
C SER A 240 20.27 12.48 13.72
N ALA A 241 20.47 11.25 14.20
CA ALA A 241 19.49 10.55 15.03
C ALA A 241 20.18 10.09 16.34
N PRO A 242 19.78 10.62 17.51
CA PRO A 242 20.42 10.28 18.78
C PRO A 242 20.09 8.85 19.25
N ASP A 243 18.97 8.28 18.80
CA ASP A 243 18.49 6.97 19.22
C ASP A 243 17.70 6.24 18.11
N ALA A 244 17.37 4.97 18.36
CA ALA A 244 16.57 4.12 17.48
C ALA A 244 15.24 4.76 17.11
N ARG A 245 14.56 5.34 18.11
CA ARG A 245 13.22 5.91 17.96
C ARG A 245 13.21 7.08 16.99
N SER A 246 14.18 7.99 17.11
CA SER A 246 14.33 9.15 16.23
C SER A 246 14.72 8.72 14.81
N LEU A 247 15.56 7.69 14.69
CA LEU A 247 15.93 7.13 13.40
C LEU A 247 14.73 6.48 12.71
N THR A 248 13.93 5.69 13.43
CA THR A 248 12.69 5.09 12.95
C THR A 248 11.66 6.13 12.53
N ALA A 249 11.45 7.18 13.34
CA ALA A 249 10.55 8.27 12.98
C ALA A 249 10.99 8.95 11.68
N ARG A 250 12.30 9.18 11.50
CA ARG A 250 12.83 9.75 10.26
C ARG A 250 12.73 8.78 9.09
N ALA A 251 12.98 7.50 9.30
CA ALA A 251 12.83 6.48 8.27
C ALA A 251 11.39 6.40 7.76
N ARG A 252 10.39 6.51 8.64
CA ARG A 252 8.97 6.59 8.26
C ARG A 252 8.66 7.81 7.37
N LEU A 253 9.25 8.98 7.67
CA LEU A 253 9.10 10.17 6.81
C LEU A 253 9.75 9.95 5.43
N MET A 254 10.98 9.44 5.41
CA MET A 254 11.70 9.15 4.17
C MET A 254 11.00 8.07 3.32
N ALA A 255 10.38 7.08 3.96
CA ALA A 255 9.57 6.07 3.30
C ALA A 255 8.37 6.70 2.57
N ALA A 256 7.72 7.68 3.20
CA ALA A 256 6.59 8.39 2.61
C ALA A 256 7.01 9.24 1.41
N ASP A 257 8.20 9.85 1.45
CA ASP A 257 8.77 10.60 0.32
C ASP A 257 9.16 9.65 -0.82
N ALA A 258 9.80 8.52 -0.52
CA ALA A 258 10.14 7.50 -1.51
C ALA A 258 8.88 6.96 -2.21
N ALA A 259 7.82 6.66 -1.46
CA ALA A 259 6.54 6.26 -2.02
C ALA A 259 5.97 7.33 -2.98
N ALA A 260 6.09 8.62 -2.63
CA ALA A 260 5.60 9.70 -3.48
C ALA A 260 6.40 9.83 -4.79
N VAL A 261 7.72 9.63 -4.75
CA VAL A 261 8.57 9.61 -5.95
C VAL A 261 8.21 8.42 -6.85
N GLU A 262 7.98 7.23 -6.28
CA GLU A 262 7.54 6.06 -7.03
C GLU A 262 6.15 6.26 -7.66
N GLU A 263 5.20 6.85 -6.93
CA GLU A 263 3.89 7.21 -7.46
C GLU A 263 4.03 8.14 -8.69
N ALA A 264 4.87 9.17 -8.60
CA ALA A 264 5.12 10.10 -9.71
C ALA A 264 5.75 9.40 -10.93
N ALA A 265 6.73 8.52 -10.71
CA ALA A 265 7.40 7.77 -11.78
C ALA A 265 6.42 6.86 -12.55
N VAL A 266 5.47 6.21 -11.86
CA VAL A 266 4.47 5.36 -12.51
C VAL A 266 3.45 6.21 -13.30
N VAL A 267 3.12 7.42 -12.84
CA VAL A 267 2.32 8.38 -13.61
C VAL A 267 3.06 8.82 -14.88
N ASP A 268 4.35 9.14 -14.77
CA ASP A 268 5.18 9.48 -15.93
C ASP A 268 5.25 8.34 -16.95
N GLU A 269 5.36 7.09 -16.48
CA GLU A 269 5.33 5.89 -17.34
C GLU A 269 4.01 5.78 -18.13
N VAL A 270 2.86 5.97 -17.46
CA VAL A 270 1.55 5.99 -18.12
C VAL A 270 1.48 7.08 -19.19
N LEU A 271 1.92 8.30 -18.86
CA LEU A 271 1.85 9.42 -19.78
C LEU A 271 2.79 9.23 -20.98
N GLY A 272 3.99 8.69 -20.76
CA GLY A 272 4.91 8.32 -21.84
C GLY A 272 4.39 7.17 -22.71
N GLY A 273 3.58 6.27 -22.16
CA GLY A 273 2.96 5.18 -22.90
C GLY A 273 1.79 5.58 -23.81
N LEU A 274 1.28 6.82 -23.70
CA LEU A 274 0.14 7.30 -24.49
C LEU A 274 0.46 7.41 -25.98
N SER A 275 1.66 7.90 -26.34
CA SER A 275 2.07 8.06 -27.74
C SER A 275 2.17 6.73 -28.49
N ASP A 276 2.55 5.68 -27.78
CA ASP A 276 2.81 4.35 -28.36
C ASP A 276 1.59 3.43 -28.27
N GLY A 277 0.44 3.93 -27.79
CA GLY A 277 -0.77 3.14 -27.54
C GLY A 277 -0.61 2.10 -26.43
N ARG A 278 0.46 2.19 -25.60
CA ARG A 278 0.75 1.27 -24.49
C ARG A 278 0.07 1.67 -23.18
N ALA A 279 -0.60 2.82 -23.15
CA ALA A 279 -1.33 3.31 -22.00
C ALA A 279 -2.64 3.99 -22.43
N CYS A 280 -3.55 4.16 -21.49
CA CYS A 280 -4.72 5.03 -21.65
C CYS A 280 -4.95 5.87 -20.39
N VAL A 281 -5.56 7.04 -20.57
CA VAL A 281 -5.92 7.97 -19.49
C VAL A 281 -7.36 8.43 -19.72
N GLY A 282 -8.08 8.73 -18.64
CA GLY A 282 -9.48 9.14 -18.70
C GLY A 282 -10.44 8.04 -18.28
N VAL A 283 -11.59 8.45 -17.75
CA VAL A 283 -12.60 7.56 -17.13
C VAL A 283 -13.07 6.48 -18.09
N SER A 284 -13.54 6.84 -19.28
CA SER A 284 -14.11 5.88 -20.23
C SER A 284 -13.07 4.95 -20.83
N ALA A 285 -11.88 5.45 -21.15
CA ALA A 285 -10.80 4.65 -21.74
C ALA A 285 -10.26 3.65 -20.73
N THR A 286 -10.01 4.09 -19.49
CA THR A 286 -9.52 3.24 -18.40
C THR A 286 -10.54 2.17 -18.04
N LEU A 287 -11.80 2.55 -17.80
CA LEU A 287 -12.85 1.59 -17.48
C LEU A 287 -13.01 0.52 -18.56
N ARG A 288 -12.96 0.92 -19.84
CA ARG A 288 -13.01 -0.04 -20.96
C ARG A 288 -11.82 -0.98 -20.94
N ALA A 289 -10.60 -0.46 -20.82
CA ALA A 289 -9.38 -1.27 -20.80
C ALA A 289 -9.39 -2.31 -19.67
N VAL A 290 -9.85 -1.92 -18.48
CA VAL A 290 -9.96 -2.84 -17.32
C VAL A 290 -11.03 -3.89 -17.55
N VAL A 291 -12.25 -3.51 -17.95
CA VAL A 291 -13.36 -4.45 -18.17
C VAL A 291 -13.03 -5.47 -19.26
N HIS A 292 -12.26 -5.08 -20.28
CA HIS A 292 -11.85 -5.98 -21.38
C HIS A 292 -10.56 -6.76 -21.08
N GLY A 293 -10.00 -6.65 -19.86
CA GLY A 293 -8.77 -7.33 -19.47
C GLY A 293 -7.51 -6.88 -20.23
N GLN A 294 -7.56 -5.71 -20.86
CA GLN A 294 -6.45 -5.12 -21.60
C GLN A 294 -5.46 -4.40 -20.68
N ALA A 295 -5.90 -4.01 -19.49
CA ALA A 295 -5.04 -3.38 -18.49
C ALA A 295 -4.12 -4.40 -17.81
N GLU A 296 -2.83 -4.06 -17.75
CA GLU A 296 -1.83 -4.72 -16.91
C GLU A 296 -1.84 -4.11 -15.50
N GLU A 297 -1.81 -2.79 -15.42
CA GLU A 297 -1.83 -2.01 -14.19
C GLU A 297 -2.78 -0.81 -14.35
N VAL A 298 -3.57 -0.54 -13.31
CA VAL A 298 -4.56 0.54 -13.25
C VAL A 298 -4.14 1.52 -12.18
N LEU A 299 -4.00 2.80 -12.56
CA LEU A 299 -3.72 3.89 -11.66
C LEU A 299 -5.03 4.58 -11.29
N ILE A 300 -5.25 4.75 -9.99
CA ILE A 300 -6.43 5.40 -9.44
C ILE A 300 -5.97 6.49 -8.46
N ALA A 301 -6.37 7.73 -8.69
CA ALA A 301 -6.31 8.80 -7.71
C ALA A 301 -7.68 8.89 -7.02
N PRO A 302 -7.89 8.28 -5.84
CA PRO A 302 -9.24 8.12 -5.26
C PRO A 302 -10.02 9.42 -5.15
N ASP A 303 -9.37 10.50 -4.69
CA ASP A 303 -10.00 11.80 -4.48
C ASP A 303 -10.57 12.39 -5.77
N ALA A 304 -9.92 12.16 -6.91
CA ALA A 304 -10.40 12.61 -8.22
C ALA A 304 -11.34 11.59 -8.87
N ALA A 305 -11.03 10.30 -8.77
CA ALA A 305 -11.83 9.22 -9.36
C ALA A 305 -13.24 9.14 -8.75
N ASP A 306 -13.38 9.38 -7.44
CA ASP A 306 -14.66 9.23 -6.72
C ASP A 306 -15.64 10.38 -6.96
N HIS A 307 -15.21 11.45 -7.62
CA HIS A 307 -16.12 12.45 -8.20
C HIS A 307 -16.92 11.87 -9.36
N HIS A 308 -16.42 10.80 -9.99
CA HIS A 308 -17.12 10.09 -11.05
C HIS A 308 -17.91 8.91 -10.47
N ARG A 309 -19.13 8.74 -10.98
CA ARG A 309 -19.96 7.59 -10.62
C ARG A 309 -20.42 6.82 -11.84
N VAL A 310 -20.45 5.50 -11.70
CA VAL A 310 -20.90 4.54 -12.71
C VAL A 310 -22.31 4.08 -12.35
N ARG A 311 -23.29 4.36 -13.22
CA ARG A 311 -24.70 4.02 -12.99
C ARG A 311 -25.06 2.60 -13.47
N ARG A 312 -24.26 2.04 -14.38
CA ARG A 312 -24.53 0.75 -15.01
C ARG A 312 -23.24 0.00 -15.31
N LEU A 313 -22.95 -1.05 -14.54
CA LEU A 313 -21.93 -2.04 -14.88
C LEU A 313 -22.66 -3.29 -15.40
N VAL A 314 -22.92 -3.36 -16.71
CA VAL A 314 -23.24 -4.67 -17.33
C VAL A 314 -21.90 -5.36 -17.52
N LEU A 315 -21.44 -6.07 -16.50
CA LEU A 315 -20.48 -7.13 -16.74
C LEU A 315 -21.26 -8.19 -17.51
N ASP A 316 -20.95 -8.39 -18.78
CA ASP A 316 -21.53 -9.46 -19.59
C ASP A 316 -21.19 -10.79 -18.92
N ARG A 317 -22.05 -11.24 -18.00
CA ARG A 317 -22.13 -12.66 -17.68
C ARG A 317 -22.66 -13.32 -18.95
N PRO A 318 -22.05 -14.41 -19.45
CA PRO A 318 -22.70 -15.20 -20.48
C PRO A 318 -24.08 -15.56 -19.95
N ALA A 319 -25.10 -15.11 -20.66
CA ALA A 319 -26.48 -15.31 -20.28
C ALA A 319 -26.67 -16.81 -20.04
N ALA A 320 -26.90 -17.20 -18.78
CA ALA A 320 -27.45 -18.51 -18.50
C ALA A 320 -28.80 -18.56 -19.23
N LEU A 321 -28.82 -19.33 -20.31
CA LEU A 321 -30.00 -19.62 -21.10
C LEU A 321 -31.09 -20.18 -20.18
N GLY A 322 -32.22 -19.49 -20.08
CA GLY A 322 -33.45 -20.05 -19.53
C GLY A 322 -33.98 -19.33 -18.29
N GLY A 323 -34.98 -18.48 -18.51
CA GLY A 323 -35.84 -17.99 -17.43
C GLY A 323 -36.14 -16.50 -17.53
N ARG A 324 -37.14 -16.14 -18.33
CA ARG A 324 -37.78 -14.82 -18.27
C ARG A 324 -38.54 -14.67 -16.93
N ARG A 325 -37.81 -14.40 -15.86
CA ARG A 325 -38.36 -13.66 -14.72
C ARG A 325 -38.11 -12.19 -14.98
N ARG A 326 -39.19 -11.42 -15.09
CA ARG A 326 -39.15 -9.95 -15.12
C ARG A 326 -38.63 -9.50 -13.76
N ALA A 327 -37.29 -9.40 -13.63
CA ALA A 327 -36.66 -8.86 -12.45
C ALA A 327 -37.19 -7.45 -12.23
N ALA A 328 -37.52 -7.10 -10.97
CA ALA A 328 -37.79 -5.72 -10.59
C ALA A 328 -36.69 -4.82 -11.18
N PRO A 329 -37.01 -3.60 -11.67
CA PRO A 329 -35.98 -2.72 -12.20
C PRO A 329 -34.90 -2.58 -11.14
N PRO A 330 -33.64 -2.95 -11.42
CA PRO A 330 -32.59 -2.85 -10.43
C PRO A 330 -32.52 -1.39 -10.01
N VAL A 331 -32.60 -1.12 -8.70
CA VAL A 331 -32.38 0.23 -8.17
C VAL A 331 -31.05 0.68 -8.75
N GLU A 332 -31.10 1.73 -9.57
CA GLU A 332 -29.96 2.22 -10.34
C GLU A 332 -28.99 2.92 -9.38
N ARG A 333 -28.26 2.12 -8.60
CA ARG A 333 -27.33 2.64 -7.59
C ARG A 333 -26.07 3.10 -8.28
N SER A 334 -25.84 4.40 -8.22
CA SER A 334 -24.63 5.03 -8.71
C SER A 334 -23.43 4.61 -7.85
N VAL A 335 -22.47 3.90 -8.42
CA VAL A 335 -21.27 3.38 -7.73
C VAL A 335 -20.09 4.30 -7.97
N ARG A 336 -19.17 4.44 -7.00
CA ARG A 336 -17.91 5.18 -7.21
C ARG A 336 -17.08 4.50 -8.29
N LEU A 337 -16.41 5.30 -9.13
CA LEU A 337 -15.54 4.77 -10.17
C LEU A 337 -14.40 3.93 -9.59
N SER A 338 -13.80 4.35 -8.48
CA SER A 338 -12.68 3.63 -7.89
C SER A 338 -13.07 2.21 -7.45
N ASP A 339 -14.20 2.05 -6.77
CA ASP A 339 -14.72 0.74 -6.33
C ASP A 339 -14.96 -0.19 -7.53
N VAL A 340 -15.51 0.36 -8.61
CA VAL A 340 -15.73 -0.37 -9.87
C VAL A 340 -14.41 -0.82 -10.48
N LEU A 341 -13.42 0.07 -10.59
CA LEU A 341 -12.12 -0.23 -11.17
C LEU A 341 -11.37 -1.26 -10.35
N VAL A 342 -11.38 -1.15 -9.02
CA VAL A 342 -10.74 -2.12 -8.12
C VAL A 342 -11.37 -3.50 -8.27
N HIS A 343 -12.70 -3.57 -8.32
CA HIS A 343 -13.41 -4.83 -8.51
C HIS A 343 -13.12 -5.45 -9.89
N ALA A 344 -13.23 -4.65 -10.96
CA ALA A 344 -12.99 -5.12 -12.33
C ALA A 344 -11.52 -5.53 -12.56
N ALA A 345 -10.56 -4.82 -11.94
CA ALA A 345 -9.15 -5.19 -11.97
C ALA A 345 -8.91 -6.55 -11.30
N GLY A 346 -9.61 -6.83 -10.19
CA GLY A 346 -9.56 -8.14 -9.53
C GLY A 346 -10.09 -9.27 -10.41
N ALA A 347 -11.14 -9.03 -11.20
CA ALA A 347 -11.71 -10.01 -12.13
C ALA A 347 -10.84 -10.26 -13.37
N THR A 348 -9.98 -9.30 -13.74
CA THR A 348 -9.13 -9.35 -14.94
C THR A 348 -7.64 -9.50 -14.64
N SER A 349 -7.30 -9.76 -13.37
CA SER A 349 -5.92 -9.88 -12.88
C SER A 349 -5.05 -8.67 -13.24
N ALA A 350 -5.65 -7.47 -13.28
CA ALA A 350 -4.93 -6.22 -13.40
C ALA A 350 -4.46 -5.78 -12.00
N VAL A 351 -3.25 -5.24 -11.93
CA VAL A 351 -2.69 -4.68 -10.71
C VAL A 351 -3.33 -3.33 -10.45
N VAL A 352 -3.79 -3.06 -9.22
CA VAL A 352 -4.28 -1.73 -8.85
C VAL A 352 -3.20 -0.97 -8.12
N ARG A 353 -2.92 0.26 -8.55
CA ARG A 353 -2.08 1.22 -7.85
C ARG A 353 -2.86 2.49 -7.56
N THR A 354 -2.69 3.02 -6.36
CA THR A 354 -3.25 4.31 -5.99
C THR A 354 -2.17 5.37 -6.07
N VAL A 355 -2.55 6.58 -6.49
CA VAL A 355 -1.67 7.75 -6.57
C VAL A 355 -2.29 8.93 -5.84
N ARG A 356 -1.47 9.75 -5.19
CA ARG A 356 -1.93 10.98 -4.52
C ARG A 356 -2.39 12.03 -5.54
N ASP A 357 -1.51 12.34 -6.49
CA ASP A 357 -1.72 13.42 -7.44
C ASP A 357 -2.25 12.88 -8.77
N GLY A 358 -3.58 12.93 -8.91
CA GLY A 358 -4.27 12.59 -10.14
C GLY A 358 -4.39 13.72 -11.14
N ARG A 359 -3.83 14.93 -10.90
CA ARG A 359 -4.09 16.12 -11.76
C ARG A 359 -3.66 15.94 -13.21
N ARG A 360 -2.66 15.08 -13.43
CA ARG A 360 -2.14 14.75 -14.76
C ARG A 360 -2.90 13.59 -15.43
N LEU A 361 -3.80 12.94 -14.70
CA LEU A 361 -4.67 11.87 -15.19
C LEU A 361 -6.08 12.43 -15.34
N ASP A 362 -6.62 12.45 -16.56
CA ASP A 362 -8.01 12.87 -16.77
C ASP A 362 -8.98 12.00 -15.95
N GLY A 363 -9.86 12.66 -15.19
CA GLY A 363 -10.74 12.02 -14.20
C GLY A 363 -10.03 11.22 -13.09
N GLY A 364 -8.74 11.48 -12.86
CA GLY A 364 -7.95 10.83 -11.82
C GLY A 364 -7.61 9.37 -12.10
N VAL A 365 -7.73 8.88 -13.33
CA VAL A 365 -7.53 7.46 -13.66
C VAL A 365 -6.73 7.27 -14.95
N GLY A 366 -5.97 6.17 -14.98
CA GLY A 366 -5.24 5.71 -16.15
C GLY A 366 -4.90 4.23 -16.05
N ALA A 367 -4.39 3.65 -17.12
CA ALA A 367 -3.91 2.28 -17.13
C ALA A 367 -2.72 2.09 -18.08
N LEU A 368 -1.83 1.19 -17.69
CA LEU A 368 -0.84 0.57 -18.59
C LEU A 368 -1.48 -0.67 -19.21
N LEU A 369 -1.32 -0.81 -20.52
CA LEU A 369 -1.95 -1.87 -21.31
C LEU A 369 -0.98 -3.03 -21.52
N ARG A 370 -1.50 -4.26 -21.48
CA ARG A 370 -0.73 -5.49 -21.73
C ARG A 370 -0.16 -5.54 -23.15
N ALA A 371 -0.88 -4.94 -24.09
CA ALA A 371 -0.49 -4.83 -25.49
C ALA A 371 -0.85 -3.44 -26.03
N PRO A 372 -0.10 -2.91 -27.01
CA PRO A 372 -0.44 -1.64 -27.63
C PRO A 372 -1.83 -1.72 -28.28
N VAL A 373 -2.67 -0.74 -28.02
CA VAL A 373 -3.93 -0.56 -28.75
C VAL A 373 -3.65 0.40 -29.90
N ASP A 374 -3.85 -0.09 -31.12
CA ASP A 374 -3.65 0.71 -32.34
C ASP A 374 -4.68 1.86 -32.37
N VAL A 375 -4.21 3.06 -32.04
CA VAL A 375 -5.01 4.30 -32.01
C VAL A 375 -5.53 4.65 -33.42
N SER A 376 -4.93 4.07 -34.46
CA SER A 376 -5.26 4.27 -35.88
C SER A 376 -6.41 3.38 -36.37
N ARG A 377 -6.83 2.38 -35.58
CA ARG A 377 -7.82 1.39 -36.02
C ARG A 377 -9.15 1.62 -35.31
N PRO A 378 -10.20 2.12 -36.01
CA PRO A 378 -11.51 2.23 -35.41
C PRO A 378 -11.97 0.84 -34.92
N PRO A 379 -12.71 0.77 -33.81
CA PRO A 379 -13.09 -0.50 -33.22
C PRO A 379 -13.82 -1.34 -34.26
N ARG A 380 -13.36 -2.59 -34.47
CA ARG A 380 -14.10 -3.55 -35.29
C ARG A 380 -15.48 -3.69 -34.66
N ARG A 381 -16.51 -3.16 -35.34
CA ARG A 381 -17.91 -3.51 -35.09
C ARG A 381 -18.01 -5.03 -35.22
N ARG A 382 -17.91 -5.76 -34.10
CA ARG A 382 -18.57 -7.06 -34.03
C ARG A 382 -20.05 -6.76 -33.91
N VAL A 383 -20.71 -6.81 -35.06
CA VAL A 383 -22.17 -6.86 -35.15
C VAL A 383 -22.60 -8.09 -34.36
N LEU A 384 -23.24 -7.87 -33.21
CA LEU A 384 -23.98 -8.91 -32.49
C LEU A 384 -25.35 -8.99 -33.17
N SER A 385 -25.54 -10.05 -33.96
CA SER A 385 -26.85 -10.63 -34.25
C SER A 385 -27.30 -11.48 -33.07
#